data_AF-A0A969BVP2-F1
#
_entry.id   AF-A0A969BVP2-F1
#
_cell.length_a   1.000
_cell.length_b   1.000
_cell.length_c   1.000
_cell.angle_alpha   90.00
_cell.angle_beta   90.00
_cell.angle_gamma   90.00
#
_symmetry.space_group_name_H-M   'P 1'
#
loop_
_entity.id
_entity.type
_entity.pdbx_description
1 polymer ?
#
loop_
_entity_poly.entity_id
_entity_poly.type
_entity_poly.pdbx_seq_one_letter_code
_entity_poly.pdbx_strand_id
1 'polypeptide(L)'
;MIPRLIQNEIRQRLTTGKKAVLLFGARQVGKTTLVRGVLKPLTYRVLAISADELAPIDILSSRDLSRLTGLVSGYDVLFVDEAQRIPEIGLNLKLLIDHKPDLRIIVTG
;
A
#
# COMPACT_ATOMS: atom_id res chain seq x y z
N MET A 1 19.97 8.96 -10.83
CA MET A 1 18.51 9.02 -10.55
C MET A 1 18.25 10.27 -9.72
N ILE A 2 17.28 11.10 -10.08
CA ILE A 2 17.01 12.37 -9.35
C ILE A 2 16.30 12.05 -8.02
N PRO A 3 16.83 12.49 -6.86
CA PRO A 3 16.16 12.31 -5.57
C PRO A 3 14.78 12.99 -5.56
N ARG A 4 13.74 12.27 -5.13
CA ARG A 4 12.38 12.83 -5.02
C ARG A 4 12.22 13.52 -3.67
N LEU A 5 11.76 14.77 -3.66
CA LEU A 5 11.60 15.58 -2.44
C LEU A 5 10.81 14.85 -1.34
N ILE A 6 9.70 14.21 -1.71
CA ILE A 6 8.80 13.52 -0.78
C ILE A 6 9.28 12.14 -0.33
N GLN A 7 10.41 11.63 -0.85
CA GLN A 7 10.90 10.29 -0.55
C GLN A 7 11.19 10.11 0.94
N ASN A 8 11.85 11.09 1.56
CA ASN A 8 12.17 11.07 2.99
C ASN A 8 10.91 11.17 3.86
N GLU A 9 9.93 11.97 3.42
CA GLU A 9 8.66 12.10 4.14
C GLU A 9 7.87 10.79 4.12
N ILE A 10 7.76 10.13 2.96
CA ILE A 10 7.09 8.82 2.85
C ILE A 10 7.81 7.81 3.75
N ARG A 11 9.15 7.77 3.71
CA ARG A 11 9.96 6.89 4.56
C ARG A 11 9.65 7.13 6.04
N GLN A 12 9.72 8.39 6.49
CA GLN A 12 9.44 8.74 7.88
C GLN A 12 8.02 8.31 8.28
N ARG A 13 7.00 8.63 7.47
CA ARG A 13 5.60 8.26 7.76
C ARG A 13 5.41 6.75 7.92
N LEU A 14 6.06 5.95 7.08
CA LEU A 14 6.06 4.49 7.18
C LEU A 14 6.76 4.00 8.45
N THR A 15 7.80 4.69 8.92
CA THR A 15 8.58 4.26 10.08
C THR A 15 8.07 4.78 11.43
N THR A 16 7.45 5.97 11.49
CA THR A 16 7.24 6.68 12.77
C THR A 16 5.80 7.01 13.14
N GLY A 17 4.80 6.96 12.24
CA GLY A 17 3.51 7.53 12.68
C GLY A 17 2.26 7.35 11.84
N LYS A 18 2.27 6.74 10.65
CA LYS A 18 1.02 6.53 9.90
C LYS A 18 0.89 5.11 9.36
N LYS A 19 -0.24 4.48 9.71
CA LYS A 19 -0.64 3.16 9.19
C LYS A 19 -0.92 3.18 7.70
N ALA A 20 -1.23 4.33 7.10
CA ALA A 20 -1.53 4.45 5.69
C ALA A 20 -0.90 5.69 5.03
N VAL A 21 -0.37 5.51 3.83
CA VAL A 21 0.13 6.57 2.95
C VAL A 21 -0.55 6.43 1.59
N LEU A 22 -1.28 7.47 1.17
CA LEU A 22 -1.87 7.56 -0.17
C LEU A 22 -1.02 8.50 -1.01
N LEU A 23 -0.54 8.02 -2.15
CA LEU A 23 0.26 8.77 -3.11
C LEU A 23 -0.52 8.97 -4.40
N PHE A 24 -1.05 10.18 -4.57
CA PHE A 24 -1.79 10.56 -5.77
C PHE A 24 -0.89 11.21 -6.82
N GLY A 25 -1.23 11.03 -8.09
CA GLY A 25 -0.63 11.78 -9.19
C GLY A 25 -0.99 11.21 -10.56
N ALA A 26 -0.69 11.96 -11.62
CA ALA A 26 -0.95 11.52 -12.98
C ALA A 26 -0.29 10.17 -13.30
N ARG A 27 -0.79 9.49 -14.33
CA ARG A 27 -0.14 8.27 -14.84
C ARG A 27 1.29 8.57 -15.29
N GLN A 28 2.19 7.60 -15.13
CA GLN A 28 3.59 7.66 -15.58
C GLN A 28 4.48 8.74 -14.91
N VAL A 29 4.07 9.35 -13.80
CA VAL A 29 4.92 10.32 -13.05
C VAL A 29 5.96 9.66 -12.12
N GLY A 30 6.01 8.32 -12.10
CA GLY A 30 6.96 7.54 -11.31
C GLY A 30 6.54 7.24 -9.87
N LYS A 31 5.23 7.18 -9.58
CA LYS A 31 4.68 6.85 -8.24
C LYS A 31 5.17 5.48 -7.75
N THR A 32 4.97 4.44 -8.57
CA THR A 32 5.42 3.08 -8.29
C THR A 32 6.93 3.01 -8.04
N THR A 33 7.72 3.68 -8.88
CA THR A 33 9.18 3.75 -8.74
C THR A 33 9.60 4.41 -7.43
N LEU A 34 8.93 5.49 -7.03
CA LEU A 34 9.18 6.17 -5.77
C LEU A 34 8.88 5.25 -4.58
N VAL A 35 7.71 4.62 -4.55
CA VAL A 35 7.32 3.71 -3.45
C VAL A 35 8.29 2.54 -3.34
N ARG A 36 8.62 1.88 -4.45
CA ARG A 36 9.61 0.80 -4.47
C ARG A 36 10.99 1.28 -3.98
N GLY A 37 11.41 2.48 -4.37
CA GLY A 37 12.65 3.09 -3.89
C GLY A 37 12.65 3.36 -2.38
N VAL A 38 11.50 3.75 -1.80
CA VAL A 38 11.34 3.93 -0.35
C VAL A 38 11.36 2.61 0.40
N LEU A 39 10.69 1.59 -0.14
CA LEU A 39 10.55 0.28 0.53
C LEU A 39 11.81 -0.58 0.43
N LYS A 40 12.56 -0.51 -0.68
CA LYS A 40 13.76 -1.32 -0.93
C LYS A 40 14.82 -1.29 0.20
N PRO A 41 15.17 -0.14 0.81
CA PRO A 41 16.12 -0.11 1.92
C PRO A 41 15.52 -0.48 3.28
N LEU A 42 14.22 -0.74 3.38
CA LEU A 42 13.56 -1.11 4.64
C LEU A 42 13.55 -2.64 4.79
N THR A 43 13.77 -3.13 6.01
CA THR A 43 13.79 -4.57 6.32
C THR A 43 12.38 -5.15 6.56
N TYR A 44 11.39 -4.65 5.81
CA TYR A 44 10.00 -5.08 5.94
C TYR A 44 9.66 -6.19 4.95
N ARG A 45 8.83 -7.14 5.37
CA ARG A 45 8.16 -8.08 4.47
C ARG A 45 7.02 -7.32 3.77
N VAL A 46 7.16 -7.13 2.46
CA VAL A 46 6.22 -6.34 1.66
C VAL A 46 5.35 -7.27 0.80
N LEU A 47 4.03 -7.14 0.94
CA LEU A 47 3.07 -7.64 -0.04
C LEU A 47 2.81 -6.52 -1.05
N ALA A 48 3.29 -6.67 -2.28
CA ALA A 48 3.08 -5.71 -3.36
C ALA A 48 2.05 -6.26 -4.36
N ILE A 49 0.97 -5.51 -4.59
CA ILE A 49 -0.14 -5.87 -5.46
C ILE A 49 -0.29 -4.79 -6.52
N SER A 50 -0.35 -5.18 -7.79
CA SER A 50 -0.66 -4.27 -8.90
C SER A 50 -2.08 -4.51 -9.36
N ALA A 51 -2.97 -3.51 -9.24
CA ALA A 51 -4.34 -3.61 -9.73
C ALA A 51 -4.45 -3.62 -11.26
N ASP A 52 -3.35 -3.32 -11.96
CA ASP A 52 -3.25 -3.35 -13.43
C ASP A 52 -2.80 -4.72 -13.98
N GLU A 53 -2.30 -5.63 -13.15
CA GLU A 53 -1.77 -6.93 -13.58
C GLU A 53 -2.61 -8.09 -13.02
N LEU A 54 -2.25 -8.55 -11.82
CA LEU A 54 -2.91 -9.62 -11.09
C LEU A 54 -3.11 -9.13 -9.66
N ALA A 55 -4.33 -8.70 -9.37
CA ALA A 55 -4.76 -8.38 -8.02
C ALA A 55 -5.80 -9.39 -7.55
N PRO A 56 -5.77 -9.81 -6.27
CA PRO A 56 -6.84 -10.57 -5.66
C PRO A 56 -8.04 -9.63 -5.40
N ILE A 57 -8.66 -9.15 -6.50
CA ILE A 57 -9.75 -8.16 -6.46
C ILE A 57 -10.89 -8.70 -5.61
N ASP A 58 -11.20 -9.99 -5.75
CA ASP A 58 -12.24 -10.68 -4.99
C ASP A 58 -12.01 -10.65 -3.47
N ILE A 59 -10.75 -10.56 -3.01
CA ILE A 59 -10.41 -10.42 -1.59
C ILE A 59 -10.41 -8.94 -1.21
N LEU A 60 -9.75 -8.09 -1.99
CA LEU A 60 -9.58 -6.67 -1.69
C LEU A 60 -10.85 -5.83 -1.84
N SER A 61 -11.91 -6.39 -2.44
CA SER A 61 -13.25 -5.79 -2.49
C SER A 61 -14.28 -6.51 -1.61
N SER A 62 -13.89 -7.57 -0.89
CA SER A 62 -14.83 -8.49 -0.23
C SER A 62 -15.57 -7.92 0.98
N ARG A 63 -15.02 -6.90 1.65
CA ARG A 63 -15.40 -6.45 3.00
C ARG A 63 -15.33 -7.54 4.08
N ASP A 64 -14.75 -8.70 3.77
CA ASP A 64 -14.57 -9.81 4.69
C ASP A 64 -13.26 -9.63 5.44
N LEU A 65 -13.36 -9.29 6.72
CA LEU A 65 -12.19 -9.05 7.57
C LEU A 65 -11.29 -10.30 7.66
N SER A 66 -11.82 -11.51 7.69
CA SER A 66 -11.02 -12.74 7.77
C SER A 66 -10.17 -12.90 6.51
N ARG A 67 -10.78 -12.73 5.32
CA ARG A 67 -10.06 -12.82 4.04
C ARG A 67 -9.02 -11.72 3.89
N LEU A 68 -9.37 -10.48 4.24
CA LEU A 68 -8.44 -9.34 4.21
C LEU A 68 -7.25 -9.55 5.16
N THR A 69 -7.52 -9.97 6.40
CA THR A 69 -6.47 -10.18 7.41
C THR A 69 -5.60 -11.39 7.11
N GLY A 70 -6.16 -12.42 6.47
CA GLY A 70 -5.44 -13.58 5.95
C GLY A 70 -4.50 -13.21 4.80
N LEU A 71 -4.96 -12.39 3.85
CA LEU A 71 -4.16 -11.91 2.71
C LEU A 71 -2.87 -11.22 3.17
N VAL A 72 -2.96 -10.37 4.20
CA VAL A 72 -1.82 -9.59 4.71
C VAL A 72 -1.06 -10.29 5.85
N SER A 73 -1.39 -11.54 6.16
CA SER A 73 -0.76 -12.27 7.26
C SER A 73 0.72 -12.51 6.97
N GLY A 74 1.58 -12.22 7.95
CA GLY A 74 3.03 -12.35 7.79
C GLY A 74 3.70 -11.26 6.96
N TYR A 75 2.99 -10.17 6.63
CA TYR A 75 3.57 -8.99 5.98
C TYR A 75 3.53 -7.78 6.92
N ASP A 76 4.57 -6.95 6.84
CA ASP A 76 4.69 -5.73 7.63
C ASP A 76 4.18 -4.51 6.85
N VAL A 77 4.16 -4.62 5.51
CA VAL A 77 3.69 -3.58 4.58
C VAL A 77 2.80 -4.21 3.49
N LEU A 78 1.63 -3.61 3.28
CA LEU A 78 0.81 -3.78 2.09
C LEU A 78 1.03 -2.60 1.14
N PHE A 79 1.56 -2.85 -0.06
CA PHE A 79 1.63 -1.89 -1.14
C PHE A 79 0.61 -2.27 -2.23
N VAL A 80 -0.35 -1.39 -2.51
CA VAL A 80 -1.30 -1.56 -3.64
C VAL A 80 -1.09 -0.47 -4.67
N ASP A 81 -0.70 -0.86 -5.88
CA ASP A 81 -0.48 0.03 -7.02
C ASP A 81 -1.78 0.20 -7.83
N GLU A 82 -2.10 1.44 -8.23
CA GLU A 82 -3.29 1.82 -8.99
C GLU A 82 -4.59 1.33 -8.31
N ALA A 83 -4.63 1.50 -6.99
CA ALA A 83 -5.66 0.96 -6.09
C ALA A 83 -7.09 1.43 -6.42
N GLN A 84 -7.23 2.60 -7.05
CA GLN A 84 -8.51 3.14 -7.53
C GLN A 84 -9.21 2.25 -8.57
N ARG A 85 -8.51 1.25 -9.13
CA ARG A 85 -9.11 0.23 -10.00
C ARG A 85 -9.85 -0.87 -9.23
N ILE A 86 -9.59 -1.01 -7.93
CA ILE A 86 -10.23 -2.03 -7.09
C ILE A 86 -11.54 -1.44 -6.53
N PRO A 87 -12.70 -2.07 -6.77
CA PRO A 87 -13.97 -1.63 -6.21
C PRO A 87 -13.91 -1.53 -4.69
N GLU A 88 -14.42 -0.42 -4.15
CA GLU A 88 -14.56 -0.21 -2.71
C GLU A 88 -13.25 -0.31 -1.91
N ILE A 89 -12.10 -0.11 -2.56
CA ILE A 89 -10.79 -0.27 -1.94
C ILE A 89 -10.63 0.54 -0.65
N GLY A 90 -11.15 1.77 -0.62
CA GLY A 90 -11.04 2.65 0.55
C GLY A 90 -11.69 2.06 1.80
N LEU A 91 -12.84 1.39 1.66
CA LEU A 91 -13.54 0.73 2.77
C LEU A 91 -12.74 -0.49 3.27
N ASN A 92 -12.23 -1.31 2.35
CA ASN A 92 -11.44 -2.49 2.68
C ASN A 92 -10.10 -2.15 3.35
N LEU A 93 -9.41 -1.10 2.85
CA LEU A 93 -8.20 -0.58 3.49
C LEU A 93 -8.50 0.00 4.87
N LYS A 94 -9.64 0.68 5.05
CA LYS A 94 -10.07 1.14 6.38
C LYS A 94 -10.27 -0.02 7.36
N LEU A 95 -10.91 -1.11 6.94
CA LEU A 95 -11.05 -2.32 7.77
C LEU A 95 -9.67 -2.86 8.20
N LEU A 96 -8.70 -2.91 7.28
CA LEU A 96 -7.33 -3.31 7.60
C LEU A 96 -6.64 -2.35 8.58
N ILE A 97 -6.77 -1.05 8.41
CA ILE A 97 -6.16 -0.04 9.31
C ILE A 97 -6.73 -0.16 10.73
N ASP A 98 -8.04 -0.39 10.83
CA ASP A 98 -8.77 -0.46 12.09
C ASP A 98 -8.44 -1.76 12.85
N HIS A 99 -8.20 -2.88 12.15
CA HIS A 99 -8.01 -4.22 12.76
C HIS A 99 -6.59 -4.79 12.71
N LYS A 100 -5.69 -4.25 11.88
CA LYS A 100 -4.27 -4.62 11.79
C LYS A 100 -3.41 -3.39 12.08
N PRO A 101 -3.29 -2.97 13.35
CA PRO A 101 -2.63 -1.72 13.70
C PRO A 101 -1.13 -1.68 13.36
N ASP A 102 -0.48 -2.84 13.30
CA ASP A 102 0.95 -2.97 12.98
C ASP A 102 1.23 -3.02 11.47
N LEU A 103 0.18 -3.16 10.65
CA LEU A 103 0.29 -3.18 9.20
C LEU A 103 0.44 -1.75 8.67
N ARG A 104 1.49 -1.54 7.88
CA ARG A 104 1.67 -0.31 7.10
C ARG A 104 1.04 -0.50 5.73
N ILE A 105 0.30 0.48 5.26
CA ILE A 105 -0.37 0.46 3.97
C ILE A 105 0.18 1.61 3.14
N ILE A 106 0.58 1.33 1.92
CA ILE A 106 0.90 2.36 0.94
C ILE A 106 0.12 2.09 -0.34
N VAL A 107 -0.46 3.15 -0.88
CA VAL A 107 -1.38 3.06 -2.02
C VAL A 107 -1.06 4.14 -3.03
N THR A 108 -1.11 3.81 -4.31
CA THR A 108 -1.00 4.80 -5.40
C THR A 108 -2.33 4.91 -6.15
N GLY A 109 -2.56 6.08 -6.75
CA GLY A 109 -3.67 6.31 -7.68
C GLY A 109 -3.63 7.63 -8.42
#